data_AF-A0A651GM35-F1
#
_entry.id   AF-A0A651GM35-F1
#
_cell.length_a   1.000
_cell.length_b   1.000
_cell.length_c   1.000
_cell.angle_alpha   90.00
_cell.angle_beta   90.00
_cell.angle_gamma   90.00
#
_symmetry.space_group_name_H-M   'P 1'
#
loop_
_entity.id
_entity.type
_entity.pdbx_description
1 polymer ?
#
loop_
_entity_poly.entity_id
_entity_poly.type
_entity_poly.pdbx_seq_one_letter_code
_entity_poly.pdbx_strand_id
1 'polypeptide(L)'
;MTQTPNLSLPLLAAAQAQKHVTHNEALALLDALTQIAVAARGVDAPPSEPIDGWRCIVGDAPQDAFAGHAGALAWRDAGVWRFLTPKAGWAAFVENEAAILVHDGEAWREIEDLIAFPFVFEQLGVGTFPDAANPFAAKLNAALFAARGAGEGGTGDLRLVANKEEAARVGSFLFQSGWSGRAEFGLLGSDDFALKVSPDGATWRDAMTVDRATGAVSFPMGAQRVETAIFTQDAAWTKPEWAKLVIIEAIGAGGGGGSGACGGAGAPRFGGGGGGAGGVARATLLASEIGATLSIVIGDGGAGAAGVFDNDEAEGLDGASGGDLIILDGSDEILRAEGGRGGRAGAVTERPATRGGLGSQQYGNSGGAGSSGEGEPGAAGPSGEGPGGGAGGGGIDTDGSRGSGADGGVGYAVGAGSRSSPGGDGAGPGGGASGGWGKAWNRGAGGGGGGGGAGAASENGGDGGDGAAPGGGGGGGGGTRHDTTSGAGGDGAAGEARIIALG
;
A
#
# COMPACT_ATOMS: atom_id res chain seq x y z
N MET A 1 85.86 -2.49 -33.70
CA MET A 1 84.77 -2.69 -32.71
C MET A 1 85.19 -3.74 -31.70
N THR A 2 84.97 -3.48 -30.41
CA THR A 2 85.24 -4.43 -29.30
C THR A 2 83.96 -4.94 -28.65
N GLN A 3 82.80 -4.36 -29.00
CA GLN A 3 81.47 -4.71 -28.50
C GLN A 3 80.44 -4.63 -29.63
N THR A 4 79.29 -5.28 -29.46
CA THR A 4 78.12 -5.14 -30.32
C THR A 4 77.41 -3.80 -30.08
N PRO A 5 76.72 -3.22 -31.09
CA PRO A 5 76.24 -1.85 -31.02
C PRO A 5 74.99 -1.64 -30.13
N ASN A 6 74.07 -2.60 -30.01
CA ASN A 6 72.81 -2.40 -29.26
C ASN A 6 72.90 -2.84 -27.79
N LEU A 7 73.45 -4.02 -27.53
CA LEU A 7 73.50 -4.67 -26.21
C LEU A 7 74.89 -4.59 -25.58
N SER A 8 75.88 -4.02 -26.27
CA SER A 8 77.25 -3.88 -25.78
C SER A 8 77.92 -5.21 -25.41
N LEU A 9 77.58 -6.29 -26.12
CA LEU A 9 78.15 -7.63 -25.88
C LEU A 9 79.63 -7.64 -26.30
N PRO A 10 80.56 -8.11 -25.45
CA PRO A 10 81.98 -8.11 -25.75
C PRO A 10 82.33 -9.09 -26.88
N LEU A 11 83.10 -8.62 -27.87
CA LEU A 11 83.58 -9.42 -28.99
C LEU A 11 84.92 -10.11 -28.66
N LEU A 12 85.14 -11.31 -29.19
CA LEU A 12 86.41 -12.02 -29.06
C LEU A 12 87.49 -11.38 -29.94
N ALA A 13 88.69 -11.19 -29.36
CA ALA A 13 89.85 -10.66 -30.08
C ALA A 13 90.36 -11.61 -31.18
N ALA A 14 90.94 -11.03 -32.24
CA ALA A 14 91.50 -11.78 -33.36
C ALA A 14 92.67 -12.70 -32.92
N ALA A 15 93.03 -13.67 -33.78
CA ALA A 15 94.14 -14.63 -33.62
C ALA A 15 93.98 -15.82 -32.65
N GLN A 16 92.77 -16.07 -32.11
CA GLN A 16 92.44 -17.29 -31.36
C GLN A 16 91.91 -18.41 -32.29
N ALA A 17 92.75 -18.94 -33.18
CA ALA A 17 92.42 -20.06 -34.10
C ALA A 17 91.14 -19.86 -34.95
N GLN A 18 90.89 -18.63 -35.43
CA GLN A 18 89.72 -18.23 -36.24
C GLN A 18 88.32 -18.45 -35.62
N LYS A 19 88.20 -18.96 -34.39
CA LYS A 19 86.90 -19.12 -33.68
C LYS A 19 86.18 -17.80 -33.43
N HIS A 20 86.93 -16.70 -33.32
CA HIS A 20 86.39 -15.36 -33.17
C HIS A 20 85.46 -14.96 -34.32
N VAL A 21 85.65 -15.50 -35.53
CA VAL A 21 84.82 -15.14 -36.69
C VAL A 21 83.38 -15.63 -36.48
N THR A 22 83.19 -16.93 -36.29
CA THR A 22 81.85 -17.53 -36.17
C THR A 22 81.15 -17.15 -34.87
N HIS A 23 81.89 -16.98 -33.77
CA HIS A 23 81.30 -16.59 -32.50
C HIS A 23 80.89 -15.11 -32.48
N ASN A 24 81.73 -14.20 -33.00
CA ASN A 24 81.36 -12.78 -33.06
C ASN A 24 80.18 -12.58 -34.02
N GLU A 25 80.07 -13.37 -35.09
CA GLU A 25 78.89 -13.36 -35.96
C GLU A 25 77.61 -13.80 -35.22
N ALA A 26 77.69 -14.82 -34.37
CA ALA A 26 76.56 -15.23 -33.53
C ALA A 26 76.16 -14.15 -32.51
N LEU A 27 77.14 -13.44 -31.92
CA LEU A 27 76.88 -12.33 -31.01
C LEU A 27 76.24 -11.13 -31.73
N ALA A 28 76.70 -10.81 -32.94
CA ALA A 28 76.09 -9.82 -33.82
C ALA A 28 74.61 -10.15 -34.13
N LEU A 29 74.32 -11.43 -34.42
CA LEU A 29 72.95 -11.88 -34.67
C LEU A 29 72.07 -11.81 -33.41
N LEU A 30 72.60 -12.17 -32.23
CA LEU A 30 71.89 -12.04 -30.95
C LEU A 30 71.60 -10.58 -30.59
N ASP A 31 72.54 -9.68 -30.88
CA ASP A 31 72.38 -8.23 -30.69
C ASP A 31 71.24 -7.66 -31.53
N ALA A 32 71.11 -8.13 -32.77
CA ALA A 32 70.03 -7.72 -33.66
C ALA A 32 68.66 -8.25 -33.23
N LEU A 33 68.60 -9.51 -32.77
CA LEU A 33 67.34 -10.25 -32.52
C LEU A 33 66.79 -10.15 -31.10
N THR A 34 67.61 -9.81 -30.12
CA THR A 34 67.14 -9.71 -28.73
C THR A 34 66.59 -8.32 -28.48
N GLN A 35 65.39 -8.22 -27.89
CA GLN A 35 64.71 -6.94 -27.64
C GLN A 35 64.71 -6.06 -28.89
N ILE A 36 64.08 -6.57 -29.97
CA ILE A 36 64.08 -5.91 -31.28
C ILE A 36 63.40 -4.54 -31.11
N ALA A 37 64.19 -3.47 -31.23
CA ALA A 37 63.73 -2.10 -31.30
C ALA A 37 64.16 -1.55 -32.66
N VAL A 38 63.18 -1.13 -33.46
CA VAL A 38 63.39 -0.60 -34.81
C VAL A 38 63.04 0.87 -34.82
N ALA A 39 63.83 1.68 -35.52
CA ALA A 39 63.60 3.11 -35.62
C ALA A 39 62.28 3.43 -36.34
N ALA A 40 61.95 2.63 -37.37
CA ALA A 40 60.72 2.73 -38.15
C ALA A 40 60.41 1.41 -38.89
N ARG A 41 59.16 1.25 -39.30
CA ARG A 41 58.71 0.23 -40.28
C ARG A 41 58.41 0.87 -41.63
N GLY A 42 58.38 0.06 -42.70
CA GLY A 42 58.04 0.55 -44.04
C GLY A 42 59.16 1.38 -44.69
N VAL A 43 60.42 1.15 -44.32
CA VAL A 43 61.55 1.92 -44.84
C VAL A 43 61.99 1.31 -46.18
N ASP A 44 61.74 2.01 -47.29
CA ASP A 44 62.08 1.51 -48.63
C ASP A 44 63.53 1.79 -49.04
N ALA A 45 64.16 2.88 -48.57
CA ALA A 45 65.54 3.22 -48.89
C ALA A 45 66.40 3.35 -47.62
N PRO A 46 67.66 2.87 -47.63
CA PRO A 46 68.55 3.04 -46.49
C PRO A 46 68.78 4.55 -46.22
N PRO A 47 68.84 4.98 -44.95
CA PRO A 47 69.20 6.35 -44.62
C PRO A 47 70.54 6.80 -45.21
N SER A 48 70.68 8.10 -45.47
CA SER A 48 71.89 8.68 -46.06
C SER A 48 73.14 8.57 -45.16
N GLU A 49 72.95 8.51 -43.85
CA GLU A 49 74.03 8.38 -42.85
C GLU A 49 73.70 7.25 -41.84
N PRO A 50 73.82 5.97 -42.24
CA PRO A 50 73.47 4.86 -41.38
C PRO A 50 74.57 4.58 -40.37
N ILE A 51 74.24 4.55 -39.08
CA ILE A 51 75.16 4.13 -38.00
C ILE A 51 75.00 2.64 -37.70
N ASP A 52 76.10 1.98 -37.32
CA ASP A 52 76.07 0.58 -36.88
C ASP A 52 75.14 0.44 -35.67
N GLY A 53 74.31 -0.61 -35.66
CA GLY A 53 73.26 -0.86 -34.68
C GLY A 53 71.86 -0.45 -35.12
N TRP A 54 71.72 0.39 -36.14
CA TRP A 54 70.40 0.74 -36.67
C TRP A 54 69.63 -0.46 -37.15
N ARG A 55 68.34 -0.51 -36.79
CA ARG A 55 67.39 -1.56 -37.17
C ARG A 55 66.14 -0.91 -37.74
N CYS A 56 65.62 -1.45 -38.83
CA CYS A 56 64.35 -1.03 -39.43
C CYS A 56 63.63 -2.24 -40.04
N ILE A 57 62.32 -2.13 -40.21
CA ILE A 57 61.55 -3.09 -41.02
C ILE A 57 61.46 -2.52 -42.43
N VAL A 58 61.95 -3.27 -43.41
CA VAL A 58 61.98 -2.87 -44.81
C VAL A 58 60.55 -2.81 -45.35
N GLY A 59 60.25 -1.76 -46.12
CA GLY A 59 58.96 -1.58 -46.79
C GLY A 59 58.74 -2.53 -47.97
N ASP A 60 57.60 -2.33 -48.64
CA ASP A 60 57.15 -3.21 -49.73
C ASP A 60 57.86 -2.92 -51.06
N ALA A 61 58.49 -1.74 -51.21
CA ALA A 61 59.14 -1.29 -52.44
C ALA A 61 60.63 -0.95 -52.22
N PRO A 62 61.46 -1.92 -51.77
CA PRO A 62 62.81 -1.64 -51.34
C PRO A 62 63.75 -1.19 -52.47
N GLN A 63 64.63 -0.25 -52.15
CA GLN A 63 65.56 0.43 -53.04
C GLN A 63 67.01 0.28 -52.56
N ASP A 64 67.98 0.58 -53.43
CA ASP A 64 69.42 0.56 -53.14
C ASP A 64 69.86 -0.73 -52.41
N ALA A 65 70.50 -0.60 -51.25
CA ALA A 65 70.98 -1.72 -50.45
C ALA A 65 69.86 -2.61 -49.91
N PHE A 66 68.60 -2.16 -49.90
CA PHE A 66 67.46 -2.92 -49.42
C PHE A 66 66.81 -3.77 -50.52
N ALA A 67 67.16 -3.55 -51.80
CA ALA A 67 66.53 -4.20 -52.94
C ALA A 67 66.50 -5.74 -52.79
N GLY A 68 65.30 -6.33 -52.92
CA GLY A 68 65.06 -7.76 -52.75
C GLY A 68 64.75 -8.23 -51.32
N HIS A 69 64.68 -7.32 -50.34
CA HIS A 69 64.47 -7.66 -48.92
C HIS A 69 63.18 -7.06 -48.32
N ALA A 70 62.09 -7.02 -49.09
CA ALA A 70 60.80 -6.51 -48.62
C ALA A 70 60.32 -7.24 -47.33
N GLY A 71 59.82 -6.49 -46.35
CA GLY A 71 59.34 -7.01 -45.07
C GLY A 71 60.42 -7.57 -44.12
N ALA A 72 61.70 -7.58 -44.53
CA ALA A 72 62.79 -8.09 -43.71
C ALA A 72 63.11 -7.14 -42.53
N LEU A 73 63.66 -7.71 -41.46
CA LEU A 73 64.36 -6.92 -40.44
C LEU A 73 65.75 -6.59 -40.98
N ALA A 74 65.96 -5.34 -41.37
CA ALA A 74 67.26 -4.83 -41.78
C ALA A 74 68.02 -4.29 -40.57
N TRP A 75 69.30 -4.62 -40.46
CA TRP A 75 70.18 -4.06 -39.44
C TRP A 75 71.56 -3.71 -39.99
N ARG A 76 72.16 -2.65 -39.43
CA ARG A 76 73.47 -2.13 -39.85
C ARG A 76 74.58 -2.70 -38.97
N ASP A 77 75.55 -3.37 -39.59
CA ASP A 77 76.67 -4.03 -38.89
C ASP A 77 77.97 -3.83 -39.66
N ALA A 78 79.02 -3.38 -39.00
CA ALA A 78 80.36 -3.24 -39.58
C ALA A 78 80.39 -2.53 -40.94
N GLY A 79 79.55 -1.49 -41.10
CA GLY A 79 79.47 -0.75 -42.33
C GLY A 79 78.77 -1.48 -43.49
N VAL A 80 78.03 -2.57 -43.24
CA VAL A 80 77.17 -3.24 -44.22
C VAL A 80 75.74 -3.43 -43.70
N TRP A 81 74.76 -3.47 -44.60
CA TRP A 81 73.39 -3.84 -44.26
C TRP A 81 73.24 -5.36 -44.29
N ARG A 82 72.61 -5.90 -43.26
CA ARG A 82 72.27 -7.32 -43.13
C ARG A 82 70.76 -7.45 -42.97
N PHE A 83 70.20 -8.56 -43.43
CA PHE A 83 68.76 -8.79 -43.46
C PHE A 83 68.40 -10.11 -42.81
N LEU A 84 67.32 -10.10 -42.02
CA LEU A 84 66.75 -11.28 -41.38
C LEU A 84 65.28 -11.39 -41.78
N THR A 85 64.88 -12.56 -42.28
CA THR A 85 63.47 -12.87 -42.55
C THR A 85 62.77 -13.12 -41.21
N PRO A 86 61.76 -12.30 -40.85
CA PRO A 86 61.00 -12.50 -39.62
C PRO A 86 60.27 -13.84 -39.60
N LYS A 87 60.10 -14.41 -38.41
CA LYS A 87 59.29 -15.63 -38.21
C LYS A 87 58.06 -15.30 -37.38
N ALA A 88 57.02 -16.12 -37.54
CA ALA A 88 55.82 -16.02 -36.70
C ALA A 88 56.18 -15.98 -35.20
N GLY A 89 55.60 -15.02 -34.47
CA GLY A 89 55.83 -14.79 -33.05
C GLY A 89 57.00 -13.85 -32.71
N TRP A 90 57.77 -13.36 -33.70
CA TRP A 90 58.75 -12.30 -33.43
C TRP A 90 58.03 -11.02 -33.03
N ALA A 91 58.53 -10.35 -31.99
CA ALA A 91 58.01 -9.07 -31.51
C ALA A 91 59.05 -7.97 -31.69
N ALA A 92 58.63 -6.81 -32.18
CA ALA A 92 59.47 -5.63 -32.37
C ALA A 92 58.78 -4.38 -31.85
N PHE A 93 59.51 -3.56 -31.11
CA PHE A 93 59.06 -2.22 -30.73
C PHE A 93 59.47 -1.22 -31.81
N VAL A 94 58.50 -0.46 -32.33
CA VAL A 94 58.70 0.55 -33.37
C VAL A 94 58.78 1.92 -32.70
N GLU A 95 59.97 2.50 -32.63
CA GLU A 95 60.27 3.66 -31.81
C GLU A 95 59.49 4.92 -32.23
N ASN A 96 59.40 5.19 -33.54
CA ASN A 96 58.69 6.37 -34.05
C ASN A 96 57.16 6.30 -33.93
N GLU A 97 56.61 5.11 -33.70
CA GLU A 97 55.17 4.86 -33.53
C GLU A 97 54.78 4.57 -32.08
N ALA A 98 55.77 4.34 -31.19
CA ALA A 98 55.58 3.88 -29.83
C ALA A 98 54.69 2.61 -29.71
N ALA A 99 54.81 1.71 -30.68
CA ALA A 99 53.95 0.53 -30.83
C ALA A 99 54.76 -0.78 -30.80
N ILE A 100 54.12 -1.87 -30.33
CA ILE A 100 54.66 -3.23 -30.43
C ILE A 100 54.00 -3.92 -31.61
N LEU A 101 54.82 -4.44 -32.52
CA LEU A 101 54.40 -5.32 -33.60
C LEU A 101 54.75 -6.75 -33.29
N VAL A 102 53.90 -7.68 -33.76
CA VAL A 102 54.17 -9.10 -33.78
C VAL A 102 54.03 -9.59 -35.22
N HIS A 103 55.04 -10.33 -35.70
CA HIS A 103 54.97 -10.97 -37.00
C HIS A 103 54.10 -12.22 -36.92
N ASP A 104 53.06 -12.32 -37.74
CA ASP A 104 52.10 -13.43 -37.69
C ASP A 104 52.51 -14.66 -38.54
N GLY A 105 53.53 -14.50 -39.38
CA GLY A 105 53.99 -15.50 -40.34
C GLY A 105 53.96 -15.00 -41.79
N GLU A 106 53.20 -13.95 -42.06
CA GLU A 106 53.05 -13.29 -43.37
C GLU A 106 53.45 -11.81 -43.31
N ALA A 107 53.07 -11.09 -42.26
CA ALA A 107 53.35 -9.66 -42.09
C ALA A 107 53.52 -9.26 -40.61
N TRP A 108 54.10 -8.07 -40.39
CA TRP A 108 54.11 -7.42 -39.08
C TRP A 108 52.75 -6.76 -38.80
N ARG A 109 52.09 -7.18 -37.72
CA ARG A 109 50.81 -6.61 -37.26
C ARG A 109 50.94 -5.98 -35.89
N GLU A 110 50.10 -5.00 -35.60
CA GLU A 110 50.05 -4.40 -34.26
C GLU A 110 49.59 -5.45 -33.25
N ILE A 111 50.19 -5.44 -32.06
CA ILE A 111 49.81 -6.37 -31.01
C ILE A 111 48.33 -6.17 -30.62
N GLU A 112 47.81 -4.96 -30.74
CA GLU A 112 46.40 -4.64 -30.54
C GLU A 112 45.52 -5.34 -31.56
N ASP A 113 45.89 -5.42 -32.85
CA ASP A 113 45.12 -6.14 -33.88
C ASP A 113 45.13 -7.66 -33.68
N LEU A 114 46.24 -8.21 -33.17
CA LEU A 114 46.37 -9.64 -32.89
C LEU A 114 45.70 -10.04 -31.56
N ILE A 115 45.64 -9.11 -30.61
CA ILE A 115 44.93 -9.29 -29.35
C ILE A 115 43.47 -8.86 -29.48
N ALA A 116 43.07 -8.08 -30.50
CA ALA A 116 41.70 -7.59 -30.72
C ALA A 116 40.68 -8.72 -30.90
N PHE A 117 40.15 -9.06 -29.73
CA PHE A 117 38.98 -9.81 -29.32
C PHE A 117 37.85 -9.98 -30.35
N PRO A 118 37.29 -11.19 -30.40
CA PRO A 118 36.03 -11.38 -29.70
C PRO A 118 36.23 -12.35 -28.55
N PHE A 119 36.71 -11.92 -27.38
CA PHE A 119 36.57 -12.77 -26.22
C PHE A 119 35.20 -12.53 -25.63
N VAL A 120 34.53 -13.63 -25.38
CA VAL A 120 33.40 -13.71 -24.48
C VAL A 120 34.00 -13.74 -23.08
N PHE A 121 33.80 -12.68 -22.31
CA PHE A 121 34.13 -12.72 -20.89
C PHE A 121 33.01 -13.48 -20.17
N GLU A 122 33.36 -14.63 -19.60
CA GLU A 122 32.43 -15.35 -18.71
C GLU A 122 32.14 -14.53 -17.45
N GLN A 123 33.09 -13.70 -17.00
CA GLN A 123 32.94 -12.85 -15.83
C GLN A 123 33.63 -11.49 -15.99
N LEU A 124 32.99 -10.40 -15.55
CA LEU A 124 33.51 -9.04 -15.56
C LEU A 124 33.14 -8.29 -14.27
N GLY A 125 34.16 -7.85 -13.53
CA GLY A 125 34.01 -7.10 -12.29
C GLY A 125 34.49 -5.65 -12.39
N VAL A 126 33.74 -4.69 -11.84
CA VAL A 126 34.15 -3.29 -11.70
C VAL A 126 34.10 -2.88 -10.23
N GLY A 127 35.26 -2.69 -9.60
CA GLY A 127 35.36 -2.36 -8.17
C GLY A 127 35.01 -3.52 -7.22
N THR A 128 34.73 -4.71 -7.75
CA THR A 128 34.44 -5.93 -7.00
C THR A 128 34.75 -7.17 -7.85
N PHE A 129 34.87 -8.34 -7.23
CA PHE A 129 35.04 -9.60 -7.94
C PHE A 129 33.67 -10.12 -8.40
N PRO A 130 33.52 -10.53 -9.67
CA PRO A 130 32.34 -11.24 -10.13
C PRO A 130 32.35 -12.69 -9.61
N ASP A 131 31.19 -13.35 -9.69
CA ASP A 131 31.05 -14.77 -9.33
C ASP A 131 30.08 -15.48 -10.30
N ALA A 132 29.84 -16.77 -10.09
CA ALA A 132 28.96 -17.54 -10.98
C ALA A 132 27.47 -17.10 -10.91
N ALA A 133 27.04 -16.49 -9.81
CA ALA A 133 25.69 -15.96 -9.66
C ALA A 133 25.57 -14.54 -10.23
N ASN A 134 26.66 -13.77 -10.22
CA ASN A 134 26.79 -12.42 -10.75
C ASN A 134 27.98 -12.34 -11.73
N PRO A 135 27.85 -12.90 -12.95
CA PRO A 135 28.93 -12.89 -13.94
C PRO A 135 29.36 -11.48 -14.31
N PHE A 136 28.42 -10.52 -14.29
CA PHE A 136 28.74 -9.10 -14.29
C PHE A 136 28.46 -8.52 -12.90
N ALA A 137 29.48 -7.96 -12.26
CA ALA A 137 29.36 -7.36 -10.93
C ALA A 137 30.03 -5.99 -10.87
N ALA A 138 29.35 -5.00 -10.29
CA ALA A 138 29.88 -3.65 -10.15
C ALA A 138 29.61 -3.08 -8.77
N LYS A 139 30.63 -2.56 -8.10
CA LYS A 139 30.54 -1.84 -6.83
C LYS A 139 30.92 -0.38 -7.05
N LEU A 140 29.89 0.44 -7.32
CA LEU A 140 30.02 1.81 -7.82
C LEU A 140 29.08 2.77 -7.07
N ASN A 141 29.36 4.06 -7.15
CA ASN A 141 28.44 5.12 -6.71
C ASN A 141 27.38 5.44 -7.78
N ALA A 142 27.71 5.28 -9.06
CA ALA A 142 26.82 5.53 -10.19
C ALA A 142 27.25 4.69 -11.40
N ALA A 143 26.29 4.34 -12.26
CA ALA A 143 26.52 3.74 -13.58
C ALA A 143 25.78 4.58 -14.62
N LEU A 144 26.51 5.12 -15.60
CA LEU A 144 25.95 5.87 -16.71
C LEU A 144 25.93 5.00 -17.96
N PHE A 145 24.74 4.77 -18.50
CA PHE A 145 24.55 4.24 -19.82
C PHE A 145 24.03 5.38 -20.70
N ALA A 146 24.78 5.73 -21.74
CA ALA A 146 24.42 6.80 -22.66
C ALA A 146 24.19 6.22 -24.05
N ALA A 147 23.15 6.71 -24.73
CA ALA A 147 22.97 6.41 -26.14
C ALA A 147 24.12 7.03 -26.94
N ARG A 148 24.62 6.30 -27.94
CA ARG A 148 25.55 6.88 -28.90
C ARG A 148 24.78 7.83 -29.81
N GLY A 149 25.19 9.10 -29.84
CA GLY A 149 24.49 10.15 -30.58
C GLY A 149 24.60 9.97 -32.09
N ALA A 150 23.68 10.59 -32.84
CA ALA A 150 23.73 10.56 -34.31
C ALA A 150 25.02 11.15 -34.88
N GLY A 151 25.53 12.24 -34.29
CA GLY A 151 26.82 12.84 -34.67
C GLY A 151 28.04 11.96 -34.39
N GLU A 152 27.89 10.94 -33.54
CA GLU A 152 28.92 9.95 -33.23
C GLU A 152 28.73 8.67 -34.06
N GLY A 153 27.76 8.64 -34.97
CA GLY A 153 27.40 7.47 -35.78
C GLY A 153 26.44 6.48 -35.10
N GLY A 154 25.75 6.87 -34.03
CA GLY A 154 24.72 6.07 -33.38
C GLY A 154 23.29 6.44 -33.81
N THR A 155 22.29 5.80 -33.20
CA THR A 155 20.87 6.12 -33.44
C THR A 155 20.32 7.16 -32.49
N GLY A 156 21.03 7.49 -31.40
CA GLY A 156 20.51 8.29 -30.30
C GLY A 156 19.59 7.51 -29.34
N ASP A 157 19.30 6.24 -29.62
CA ASP A 157 18.51 5.39 -28.73
C ASP A 157 19.41 4.57 -27.78
N LEU A 158 18.98 4.42 -26.53
CA LEU A 158 19.53 3.44 -25.60
C LEU A 158 18.45 2.41 -25.24
N ARG A 159 18.81 1.12 -25.27
CA ARG A 159 17.94 0.02 -24.84
C ARG A 159 18.72 -0.88 -23.90
N LEU A 160 18.15 -1.17 -22.73
CA LEU A 160 18.58 -2.27 -21.86
C LEU A 160 17.57 -3.40 -22.07
N VAL A 161 18.01 -4.49 -22.71
CA VAL A 161 17.13 -5.60 -23.10
C VAL A 161 17.40 -6.77 -22.17
N ALA A 162 16.39 -7.15 -21.39
CA ALA A 162 16.39 -8.37 -20.59
C ALA A 162 15.49 -9.41 -21.27
N ASN A 163 16.00 -10.64 -21.41
CA ASN A 163 15.27 -11.76 -21.99
C ASN A 163 15.21 -12.91 -20.99
N LYS A 164 14.03 -13.52 -20.85
CA LYS A 164 13.81 -14.72 -20.03
C LYS A 164 13.36 -15.87 -20.92
N GLU A 165 13.68 -17.11 -20.54
CA GLU A 165 13.45 -18.29 -21.37
C GLU A 165 11.96 -18.63 -21.55
N GLU A 166 11.14 -18.42 -20.51
CA GLU A 166 9.73 -18.78 -20.51
C GLU A 166 8.92 -17.91 -19.53
N ALA A 167 7.59 -18.02 -19.60
CA ALA A 167 6.67 -17.21 -18.82
C ALA A 167 6.93 -17.28 -17.31
N ALA A 168 7.23 -18.46 -16.77
CA ALA A 168 7.45 -18.68 -15.35
C ALA A 168 8.77 -18.11 -14.80
N ARG A 169 9.67 -17.62 -15.66
CA ARG A 169 10.97 -17.06 -15.25
C ARG A 169 10.86 -15.58 -14.91
N VAL A 170 11.95 -15.07 -14.35
CA VAL A 170 12.08 -13.68 -13.93
C VAL A 170 13.00 -12.93 -14.90
N GLY A 171 12.53 -11.80 -15.41
CA GLY A 171 13.35 -10.80 -16.09
C GLY A 171 13.05 -9.43 -15.49
N SER A 172 13.96 -8.89 -14.69
CA SER A 172 13.62 -7.82 -13.74
C SER A 172 14.78 -6.89 -13.42
N PHE A 173 14.43 -5.80 -12.71
CA PHE A 173 15.35 -5.00 -11.92
C PHE A 173 15.02 -5.17 -10.44
N LEU A 174 15.98 -5.66 -9.65
CA LEU A 174 15.85 -5.90 -8.21
C LEU A 174 16.58 -4.82 -7.41
N PHE A 175 15.88 -4.21 -6.46
CA PHE A 175 16.41 -3.23 -5.52
C PHE A 175 16.61 -3.86 -4.15
N GLN A 176 17.79 -3.67 -3.57
CA GLN A 176 18.19 -4.30 -2.31
C GLN A 176 18.70 -3.27 -1.29
N SER A 177 18.59 -3.62 0.00
CA SER A 177 19.28 -2.95 1.11
C SER A 177 19.92 -4.00 2.00
N GLY A 178 21.21 -3.85 2.31
CA GLY A 178 21.96 -4.82 3.10
C GLY A 178 21.89 -6.24 2.55
N TRP A 179 21.95 -6.40 1.22
CA TRP A 179 21.84 -7.69 0.52
C TRP A 179 20.47 -8.38 0.63
N SER A 180 19.42 -7.64 1.00
CA SER A 180 18.05 -8.14 1.12
C SER A 180 17.12 -7.40 0.16
N GLY A 181 16.31 -8.13 -0.61
CA GLY A 181 15.38 -7.58 -1.60
C GLY A 181 14.30 -6.69 -0.98
N ARG A 182 13.99 -5.56 -1.62
CA ARG A 182 13.00 -4.59 -1.13
C ARG A 182 11.93 -4.26 -2.17
N ALA A 183 12.32 -4.15 -3.43
CA ALA A 183 11.43 -3.88 -4.54
C ALA A 183 11.97 -4.58 -5.79
N GLU A 184 11.08 -5.05 -6.64
CA GLU A 184 11.44 -5.68 -7.90
C GLU A 184 10.38 -5.36 -8.95
N PHE A 185 10.79 -4.94 -10.15
CA PHE A 185 9.87 -4.75 -11.27
C PHE A 185 10.36 -5.47 -12.53
N GLY A 186 9.41 -5.90 -13.37
CA GLY A 186 9.69 -6.59 -14.62
C GLY A 186 8.65 -7.67 -14.93
N LEU A 187 9.10 -8.75 -15.57
CA LEU A 187 8.31 -9.95 -15.85
C LEU A 187 8.58 -10.97 -14.75
N LEU A 188 7.67 -11.07 -13.77
CA LEU A 188 7.95 -11.69 -12.46
C LEU A 188 7.19 -13.00 -12.26
N GLY A 189 7.62 -14.06 -12.96
CA GLY A 189 6.93 -15.36 -12.94
C GLY A 189 5.69 -15.42 -13.84
N SER A 190 5.48 -14.38 -14.64
CA SER A 190 4.52 -14.33 -15.74
C SER A 190 5.04 -13.40 -16.85
N ASP A 191 4.30 -13.28 -17.94
CA ASP A 191 4.56 -12.30 -19.02
C ASP A 191 3.85 -10.95 -18.81
N ASP A 192 3.18 -10.78 -17.67
CA ASP A 192 2.61 -9.50 -17.27
C ASP A 192 3.70 -8.64 -16.63
N PHE A 193 3.67 -7.33 -16.88
CA PHE A 193 4.55 -6.41 -16.17
C PHE A 193 4.05 -6.27 -14.73
N ALA A 194 4.95 -6.42 -13.76
CA ALA A 194 4.61 -6.35 -12.35
C ALA A 194 5.64 -5.56 -11.54
N LEU A 195 5.18 -4.97 -10.44
CA LEU A 195 6.00 -4.41 -9.36
C LEU A 195 5.65 -5.15 -8.07
N LYS A 196 6.66 -5.72 -7.41
CA LYS A 196 6.54 -6.36 -6.09
C LYS A 196 7.40 -5.63 -5.08
N VAL A 197 6.94 -5.63 -3.82
CA VAL A 197 7.69 -5.09 -2.68
C VAL A 197 7.79 -6.12 -1.55
N SER A 198 8.88 -6.03 -0.79
CA SER A 198 9.15 -6.93 0.32
C SER A 198 9.72 -6.19 1.53
N PRO A 199 9.21 -6.43 2.75
CA PRO A 199 9.79 -5.86 3.96
C PRO A 199 11.10 -6.55 4.37
N ASP A 200 11.33 -7.79 3.96
CA ASP A 200 12.35 -8.70 4.52
C ASP A 200 13.18 -9.43 3.44
N GLY A 201 12.84 -9.30 2.16
CA GLY A 201 13.45 -10.01 1.04
C GLY A 201 12.94 -11.43 0.82
N ALA A 202 11.99 -11.90 1.64
CA ALA A 202 11.42 -13.24 1.57
C ALA A 202 9.90 -13.21 1.30
N THR A 203 9.19 -12.33 1.99
CA THR A 203 7.74 -12.12 1.85
C THR A 203 7.50 -11.06 0.78
N TRP A 204 6.97 -11.45 -0.37
CA TRP A 204 6.71 -10.54 -1.49
C TRP A 204 5.22 -10.21 -1.61
N ARG A 205 4.93 -8.96 -1.98
CA ARG A 205 3.58 -8.44 -2.20
C ARG A 205 3.48 -7.82 -3.58
N ASP A 206 2.47 -8.20 -4.35
CA ASP A 206 2.20 -7.65 -5.67
C ASP A 206 1.56 -6.26 -5.54
N ALA A 207 2.35 -5.21 -5.74
CA ALA A 207 1.89 -3.83 -5.59
C ALA A 207 1.10 -3.37 -6.83
N MET A 208 1.59 -3.72 -8.02
CA MET A 208 0.97 -3.36 -9.29
C MET A 208 1.21 -4.48 -10.31
N THR A 209 0.20 -4.76 -11.12
CA THR A 209 0.33 -5.64 -12.30
C THR A 209 -0.36 -5.00 -13.50
N VAL A 210 0.16 -5.25 -14.70
CA VAL A 210 -0.42 -4.82 -15.97
C VAL A 210 -0.74 -6.06 -16.79
N ASP A 211 -2.03 -6.32 -17.03
CA ASP A 211 -2.46 -7.44 -17.86
C ASP A 211 -1.98 -7.22 -19.30
N ARG A 212 -1.20 -8.19 -19.82
CA ARG A 212 -0.58 -8.09 -21.15
C ARG A 212 -1.57 -8.07 -22.31
N ALA A 213 -2.79 -8.58 -22.13
CA ALA A 213 -3.78 -8.68 -23.20
C ALA A 213 -4.63 -7.42 -23.33
N THR A 214 -4.89 -6.73 -22.21
CA THR A 214 -5.83 -5.60 -22.13
C THR A 214 -5.13 -4.27 -21.80
N GLY A 215 -3.92 -4.30 -21.24
CA GLY A 215 -3.26 -3.11 -20.70
C GLY A 215 -3.88 -2.62 -19.39
N ALA A 216 -4.81 -3.37 -18.79
CA ALA A 216 -5.45 -3.00 -17.55
C ALA A 216 -4.45 -3.07 -16.39
N VAL A 217 -4.39 -1.99 -15.61
CA VAL A 217 -3.57 -1.92 -14.40
C VAL A 217 -4.39 -2.35 -13.20
N SER A 218 -3.85 -3.25 -12.39
CA SER A 218 -4.43 -3.65 -11.11
C SER A 218 -3.45 -3.34 -9.96
N PHE A 219 -4.01 -3.03 -8.78
CA PHE A 219 -3.27 -2.86 -7.54
C PHE A 219 -3.80 -3.90 -6.54
N PRO A 220 -3.25 -5.14 -6.53
CA PRO A 220 -3.77 -6.25 -5.72
C PRO A 220 -3.82 -5.94 -4.21
N MET A 221 -2.90 -5.08 -3.75
CA MET A 221 -2.84 -4.62 -2.36
C MET A 221 -3.59 -3.29 -2.10
N GLY A 222 -4.39 -2.83 -3.07
CA GLY A 222 -5.14 -1.58 -3.02
C GLY A 222 -4.37 -0.38 -3.58
N ALA A 223 -5.08 0.49 -4.30
CA ALA A 223 -4.58 1.79 -4.78
C ALA A 223 -5.09 2.96 -3.92
N GLN A 224 -6.20 2.74 -3.20
CA GLN A 224 -6.88 3.77 -2.42
C GLN A 224 -6.32 3.80 -1.00
N ARG A 225 -5.89 4.98 -0.57
CA ARG A 225 -5.67 5.24 0.84
C ARG A 225 -7.02 5.48 1.49
N VAL A 226 -7.31 4.73 2.55
CA VAL A 226 -8.57 4.86 3.30
C VAL A 226 -8.25 5.13 4.76
N GLU A 227 -8.88 6.14 5.33
CA GLU A 227 -8.84 6.43 6.77
C GLU A 227 -10.28 6.57 7.27
N THR A 228 -10.59 5.97 8.42
CA THR A 228 -11.92 6.07 9.06
C THR A 228 -11.75 6.62 10.47
N ALA A 229 -12.38 7.76 10.73
CA ALA A 229 -12.49 8.36 12.05
C ALA A 229 -13.92 8.15 12.58
N ILE A 230 -14.04 7.72 13.84
CA ILE A 230 -15.33 7.49 14.52
C ILE A 230 -15.40 8.43 15.72
N PHE A 231 -16.52 9.12 15.88
CA PHE A 231 -16.74 10.10 16.94
C PHE A 231 -18.03 9.78 17.71
N THR A 232 -17.91 9.71 19.03
CA THR A 232 -19.01 9.47 19.97
C THR A 232 -19.19 10.64 20.96
N GLN A 233 -18.43 11.71 20.76
CA GLN A 233 -18.51 12.99 21.47
C GLN A 233 -18.18 14.11 20.48
N ASP A 234 -18.55 15.33 20.84
CA ASP A 234 -18.23 16.53 20.06
C ASP A 234 -16.74 16.61 19.76
N ALA A 235 -16.42 16.88 18.50
CA ALA A 235 -15.05 16.89 18.03
C ALA A 235 -14.88 17.71 16.75
N ALA A 236 -13.62 17.90 16.36
CA ALA A 236 -13.27 18.41 15.04
C ALA A 236 -12.48 17.35 14.29
N TRP A 237 -12.84 17.11 13.03
CA TRP A 237 -12.09 16.25 12.12
C TRP A 237 -11.30 17.10 11.13
N THR A 238 -9.99 16.88 11.06
CA THR A 238 -9.11 17.56 10.10
C THR A 238 -8.94 16.69 8.87
N LYS A 239 -9.27 17.25 7.70
CA LYS A 239 -9.16 16.60 6.40
C LYS A 239 -7.70 16.30 6.05
N PRO A 240 -7.33 15.04 5.77
CA PRO A 240 -5.99 14.73 5.30
C PRO A 240 -5.71 15.33 3.91
N GLU A 241 -4.50 15.84 3.68
CA GLU A 241 -4.12 16.49 2.41
C GLU A 241 -4.26 15.58 1.17
N TRP A 242 -4.13 14.27 1.36
CA TRP A 242 -4.24 13.28 0.30
C TRP A 242 -5.70 12.95 -0.07
N ALA A 243 -6.68 13.30 0.77
CA ALA A 243 -8.07 12.94 0.54
C ALA A 243 -8.61 13.60 -0.73
N LYS A 244 -9.32 12.82 -1.55
CA LYS A 244 -10.03 13.26 -2.76
C LYS A 244 -11.54 13.13 -2.61
N LEU A 245 -12.01 12.16 -1.84
CA LEU A 245 -13.40 11.93 -1.53
C LEU A 245 -13.57 11.74 -0.01
N VAL A 246 -14.67 12.24 0.53
CA VAL A 246 -15.05 12.06 1.93
C VAL A 246 -16.46 11.49 2.00
N ILE A 247 -16.62 10.38 2.69
CA ILE A 247 -17.93 9.81 3.02
C ILE A 247 -18.20 10.08 4.49
N ILE A 248 -19.35 10.67 4.77
CA ILE A 248 -19.79 10.99 6.13
C ILE A 248 -21.03 10.16 6.42
N GLU A 249 -21.01 9.39 7.50
CA GLU A 249 -22.17 8.69 8.05
C GLU A 249 -22.49 9.27 9.41
N ALA A 250 -23.73 9.72 9.59
CA ALA A 250 -24.24 10.31 10.81
C ALA A 250 -25.41 9.47 11.33
N ILE A 251 -25.35 9.09 12.60
CA ILE A 251 -26.42 8.42 13.33
C ILE A 251 -26.85 9.33 14.48
N GLY A 252 -28.11 9.78 14.47
CA GLY A 252 -28.70 10.56 15.55
C GLY A 252 -28.86 9.75 16.83
N ALA A 253 -29.16 10.42 17.95
CA ALA A 253 -29.40 9.73 19.21
C ALA A 253 -30.80 9.09 19.27
N GLY A 254 -30.95 8.03 20.06
CA GLY A 254 -32.27 7.45 20.36
C GLY A 254 -33.04 8.29 21.39
N GLY A 255 -34.37 8.28 21.31
CA GLY A 255 -35.23 8.83 22.35
C GLY A 255 -35.33 7.89 23.55
N GLY A 256 -35.58 8.45 24.73
CA GLY A 256 -35.86 7.68 25.95
C GLY A 256 -37.29 7.15 25.95
N GLY A 257 -37.53 6.04 26.65
CA GLY A 257 -38.87 5.46 26.82
C GLY A 257 -39.77 6.30 27.75
N GLY A 258 -41.08 6.20 27.56
CA GLY A 258 -42.05 6.72 28.52
C GLY A 258 -42.24 5.78 29.71
N SER A 259 -42.65 6.31 30.86
CA SER A 259 -43.02 5.48 32.01
C SER A 259 -44.46 4.97 31.92
N GLY A 260 -44.74 3.87 32.62
CA GLY A 260 -46.09 3.30 32.68
C GLY A 260 -47.08 4.18 33.48
N ALA A 261 -48.37 3.91 33.33
CA ALA A 261 -49.40 4.51 34.17
C ALA A 261 -49.55 3.76 35.51
N CYS A 262 -50.08 4.43 36.53
CA CYS A 262 -50.57 3.79 37.75
C CYS A 262 -52.09 4.06 37.94
N GLY A 263 -52.80 3.11 38.55
CA GLY A 263 -54.23 3.30 38.79
C GLY A 263 -54.94 2.17 39.54
N GLY A 264 -56.18 2.46 39.93
CA GLY A 264 -57.05 1.59 40.71
C GLY A 264 -57.56 0.36 39.95
N ALA A 265 -58.29 -0.51 40.65
CA ALA A 265 -58.89 -1.70 40.04
C ALA A 265 -60.05 -1.33 39.11
N GLY A 266 -60.12 -1.93 37.92
CA GLY A 266 -61.20 -1.73 36.95
C GLY A 266 -60.95 -0.68 35.86
N ALA A 267 -59.87 0.11 35.96
CA ALA A 267 -59.38 1.00 34.91
C ALA A 267 -58.21 0.35 34.15
N PRO A 268 -58.01 0.63 32.84
CA PRO A 268 -56.81 0.19 32.15
C PRO A 268 -55.61 1.04 32.56
N ARG A 269 -54.44 0.42 32.71
CA ARG A 269 -53.18 1.06 33.09
C ARG A 269 -52.15 0.70 32.04
N PHE A 270 -51.99 1.57 31.05
CA PHE A 270 -51.12 1.28 29.92
C PHE A 270 -49.65 1.34 30.35
N GLY A 271 -48.82 0.49 29.75
CA GLY A 271 -47.37 0.69 29.78
C GLY A 271 -46.97 1.95 29.02
N GLY A 272 -45.75 2.42 29.25
CA GLY A 272 -45.16 3.51 28.49
C GLY A 272 -44.77 3.06 27.08
N GLY A 273 -44.79 3.97 26.12
CA GLY A 273 -44.26 3.73 24.78
C GLY A 273 -42.74 3.74 24.76
N GLY A 274 -42.15 2.97 23.84
CA GLY A 274 -40.71 3.01 23.59
C GLY A 274 -40.30 4.29 22.85
N GLY A 275 -39.05 4.70 23.03
CA GLY A 275 -38.44 5.82 22.31
C GLY A 275 -38.12 5.46 20.86
N GLY A 276 -38.27 6.43 19.97
CA GLY A 276 -37.85 6.31 18.58
C GLY A 276 -36.33 6.15 18.47
N ALA A 277 -35.87 5.42 17.44
CA ALA A 277 -34.45 5.30 17.14
C ALA A 277 -33.90 6.59 16.51
N GLY A 278 -32.59 6.80 16.57
CA GLY A 278 -31.92 7.89 15.87
C GLY A 278 -31.97 7.74 14.34
N GLY A 279 -32.01 8.87 13.63
CA GLY A 279 -31.97 8.88 12.17
C GLY A 279 -30.61 8.50 11.61
N VAL A 280 -30.55 8.09 10.34
CA VAL A 280 -29.29 7.83 9.63
C VAL A 280 -29.19 8.72 8.40
N ALA A 281 -28.14 9.52 8.34
CA ALA A 281 -27.82 10.35 7.19
C ALA A 281 -26.43 10.01 6.63
N ARG A 282 -26.31 10.00 5.30
CA ARG A 282 -25.03 9.78 4.62
C ARG A 282 -24.82 10.82 3.53
N ALA A 283 -23.61 11.36 3.45
CA ALA A 283 -23.16 12.22 2.37
C ALA A 283 -21.88 11.67 1.75
N THR A 284 -21.70 11.89 0.44
CA THR A 284 -20.46 11.65 -0.28
C THR A 284 -20.07 12.97 -0.94
N LEU A 285 -18.92 13.50 -0.54
CA LEU A 285 -18.47 14.85 -0.88
C LEU A 285 -17.09 14.79 -1.53
N LEU A 286 -16.83 15.68 -2.50
CA LEU A 286 -15.47 15.88 -2.97
C LEU A 286 -14.68 16.59 -1.86
N ALA A 287 -13.44 16.15 -1.64
CA ALA A 287 -12.57 16.80 -0.66
C ALA A 287 -12.34 18.29 -0.96
N SER A 288 -12.50 18.72 -2.22
CA SER A 288 -12.41 20.12 -2.64
C SER A 288 -13.62 20.98 -2.29
N GLU A 289 -14.76 20.38 -1.95
CA GLU A 289 -16.02 21.09 -1.66
C GLU A 289 -16.20 21.44 -0.19
N ILE A 290 -15.33 20.93 0.68
CA ILE A 290 -15.37 21.15 2.12
C ILE A 290 -14.08 21.82 2.61
N GLY A 291 -14.14 22.51 3.73
CA GLY A 291 -13.02 23.13 4.43
C GLY A 291 -11.95 22.15 4.89
N ALA A 292 -10.93 22.67 5.55
CA ALA A 292 -9.84 21.85 6.12
C ALA A 292 -10.29 21.07 7.36
N THR A 293 -11.33 21.53 8.05
CA THR A 293 -11.83 20.94 9.29
C THR A 293 -13.35 20.90 9.25
N LEU A 294 -13.92 19.78 9.70
CA LEU A 294 -15.35 19.63 9.96
C LEU A 294 -15.59 19.57 11.46
N SER A 295 -16.53 20.37 11.96
CA SER A 295 -17.00 20.26 13.34
C SER A 295 -18.12 19.23 13.43
N ILE A 296 -18.10 18.45 14.51
CA ILE A 296 -18.97 17.31 14.74
C ILE A 296 -19.67 17.57 16.07
N VAL A 297 -21.00 17.63 16.03
CA VAL A 297 -21.86 17.71 17.22
C VAL A 297 -22.59 16.38 17.35
N ILE A 298 -22.38 15.69 18.45
CA ILE A 298 -23.00 14.40 18.75
C ILE A 298 -24.22 14.64 19.63
N GLY A 299 -25.37 14.11 19.18
CA GLY A 299 -26.57 14.12 19.98
C GLY A 299 -26.48 13.18 21.18
N ASP A 300 -26.87 13.68 22.34
CA ASP A 300 -27.03 12.87 23.55
C ASP A 300 -28.30 12.00 23.46
N GLY A 301 -28.23 10.83 24.11
CA GLY A 301 -29.40 9.96 24.29
C GLY A 301 -30.52 10.67 25.04
N GLY A 302 -31.77 10.46 24.61
CA GLY A 302 -32.92 10.96 25.34
C GLY A 302 -33.08 10.22 26.67
N ALA A 303 -33.19 10.94 27.78
CA ALA A 303 -33.45 10.35 29.08
C ALA A 303 -34.81 9.64 29.11
N GLY A 304 -34.85 8.44 29.67
CA GLY A 304 -36.06 7.71 29.99
C GLY A 304 -36.87 8.44 31.06
N ALA A 305 -38.20 8.33 30.96
CA ALA A 305 -39.07 9.00 31.92
C ALA A 305 -39.06 8.26 33.26
N ALA A 306 -39.01 9.01 34.37
CA ALA A 306 -39.09 8.42 35.70
C ALA A 306 -40.45 7.72 35.92
N GLY A 307 -40.43 6.60 36.66
CA GLY A 307 -41.65 5.93 37.11
C GLY A 307 -42.50 6.86 37.99
N VAL A 308 -43.80 6.86 37.76
CA VAL A 308 -44.78 7.60 38.55
C VAL A 308 -45.35 6.73 39.68
N PHE A 309 -45.56 7.34 40.84
CA PHE A 309 -46.28 6.78 41.98
C PHE A 309 -47.41 7.74 42.34
N ASP A 310 -48.64 7.26 42.31
CA ASP A 310 -49.81 7.96 42.83
C ASP A 310 -50.78 6.96 43.43
N ASN A 311 -51.31 7.28 44.61
CA ASN A 311 -52.31 6.46 45.31
C ASN A 311 -53.69 6.50 44.62
N ASP A 312 -53.82 7.29 43.55
CA ASP A 312 -54.97 7.38 42.64
C ASP A 312 -54.56 7.02 41.19
N GLU A 313 -55.35 7.42 40.19
CA GLU A 313 -55.00 7.24 38.77
C GLU A 313 -54.02 8.34 38.32
N ALA A 314 -52.78 7.96 37.97
CA ALA A 314 -51.84 8.86 37.33
C ALA A 314 -51.34 8.32 36.00
N GLU A 315 -51.34 9.20 35.00
CA GLU A 315 -50.62 8.97 33.75
C GLU A 315 -49.10 8.95 34.02
N GLY A 316 -48.38 8.17 33.24
CA GLY A 316 -46.92 8.18 33.22
C GLY A 316 -46.35 9.50 32.70
N LEU A 317 -45.05 9.51 32.49
CA LEU A 317 -44.30 10.64 31.94
C LEU A 317 -43.75 10.28 30.55
N ASP A 318 -43.73 11.27 29.67
CA ASP A 318 -43.10 11.13 28.35
C ASP A 318 -41.57 11.08 28.52
N GLY A 319 -40.90 10.23 27.73
CA GLY A 319 -39.45 10.21 27.62
C GLY A 319 -38.93 11.46 26.89
N ALA A 320 -37.66 11.79 27.11
CA ALA A 320 -37.01 12.87 26.38
C ALA A 320 -36.65 12.43 24.94
N SER A 321 -36.68 13.38 24.00
CA SER A 321 -36.15 13.12 22.65
C SER A 321 -34.63 13.07 22.67
N GLY A 322 -34.04 12.24 21.81
CA GLY A 322 -32.61 12.23 21.57
C GLY A 322 -32.15 13.50 20.87
N GLY A 323 -30.89 13.86 21.06
CA GLY A 323 -30.23 14.94 20.35
C GLY A 323 -29.96 14.61 18.88
N ASP A 324 -29.94 15.65 18.05
CA ASP A 324 -29.53 15.54 16.66
C ASP A 324 -28.00 15.41 16.54
N LEU A 325 -27.54 14.67 15.54
CA LEU A 325 -26.15 14.69 15.12
C LEU A 325 -26.00 15.65 13.94
N ILE A 326 -25.05 16.59 14.05
CA ILE A 326 -24.83 17.64 13.06
C ILE A 326 -23.35 17.68 12.67
N ILE A 327 -23.09 17.74 11.37
CA ILE A 327 -21.76 17.99 10.82
C ILE A 327 -21.74 19.37 10.18
N LEU A 328 -20.73 20.16 10.53
CA LEU A 328 -20.59 21.55 10.12
C LEU A 328 -19.26 21.76 9.39
N ASP A 329 -19.28 22.56 8.33
CA ASP A 329 -18.10 23.19 7.74
C ASP A 329 -18.14 24.69 8.07
N GLY A 330 -17.35 25.11 9.07
CA GLY A 330 -17.51 26.44 9.67
C GLY A 330 -18.90 26.59 10.31
N SER A 331 -19.74 27.47 9.76
CA SER A 331 -21.13 27.69 10.19
C SER A 331 -22.16 26.92 9.35
N ASP A 332 -21.74 26.29 8.25
CA ASP A 332 -22.66 25.69 7.30
C ASP A 332 -22.91 24.22 7.67
N GLU A 333 -24.18 23.86 7.82
CA GLU A 333 -24.60 22.49 8.08
C GLU A 333 -24.53 21.67 6.78
N ILE A 334 -23.64 20.68 6.77
CA ILE A 334 -23.44 19.80 5.61
C ILE A 334 -24.25 18.50 5.73
N LEU A 335 -24.53 18.06 6.96
CA LEU A 335 -25.28 16.83 7.22
C LEU A 335 -25.93 16.87 8.61
N ARG A 336 -27.19 16.44 8.68
CA ARG A 336 -27.91 16.20 9.93
C ARG A 336 -28.57 14.84 9.93
N ALA A 337 -28.48 14.17 11.07
CA ALA A 337 -29.31 13.03 11.43
C ALA A 337 -30.09 13.40 12.69
N GLU A 338 -31.42 13.47 12.61
CA GLU A 338 -32.26 13.85 13.74
C GLU A 338 -32.24 12.78 14.82
N GLY A 339 -32.41 13.22 16.07
CA GLY A 339 -32.66 12.33 17.20
C GLY A 339 -34.06 11.71 17.15
N GLY A 340 -34.20 10.53 17.74
CA GLY A 340 -35.47 9.86 17.94
C GLY A 340 -36.36 10.61 18.93
N ARG A 341 -37.68 10.58 18.70
CA ARG A 341 -38.64 11.17 19.64
C ARG A 341 -38.77 10.31 20.88
N GLY A 342 -38.91 10.94 22.05
CA GLY A 342 -39.16 10.23 23.30
C GLY A 342 -40.46 9.43 23.25
N GLY A 343 -40.52 8.32 23.98
CA GLY A 343 -41.70 7.48 24.09
C GLY A 343 -42.82 8.20 24.85
N ARG A 344 -44.07 7.91 24.50
CA ARG A 344 -45.22 8.52 25.20
C ARG A 344 -45.44 7.85 26.55
N ALA A 345 -45.87 8.63 27.53
CA ALA A 345 -46.38 8.14 28.80
C ALA A 345 -47.48 7.10 28.63
N GLY A 346 -47.49 6.10 29.52
CA GLY A 346 -48.66 5.27 29.73
C GLY A 346 -49.83 6.14 30.19
N ALA A 347 -51.03 5.86 29.70
CA ALA A 347 -52.24 6.60 30.04
C ALA A 347 -53.41 5.65 30.31
N VAL A 348 -54.61 6.19 30.43
CA VAL A 348 -55.87 5.43 30.50
C VAL A 348 -56.46 5.13 29.11
N THR A 349 -55.85 5.67 28.07
CA THR A 349 -56.19 5.41 26.66
C THR A 349 -54.92 5.10 25.88
N GLU A 350 -55.08 4.33 24.82
CA GLU A 350 -53.98 3.98 23.93
C GLU A 350 -53.37 5.25 23.31
N ARG A 351 -52.03 5.31 23.32
CA ARG A 351 -51.27 6.39 22.70
C ARG A 351 -50.37 5.80 21.62
N PRO A 352 -50.36 6.37 20.40
CA PRO A 352 -49.60 5.82 19.31
C PRO A 352 -48.09 5.93 19.57
N ALA A 353 -47.34 4.99 19.01
CA ALA A 353 -45.88 5.02 19.01
C ALA A 353 -45.31 6.35 18.52
N THR A 354 -44.12 6.69 19.03
CA THR A 354 -43.40 7.88 18.57
C THR A 354 -42.45 7.55 17.43
N ARG A 355 -42.22 8.56 16.61
CA ARG A 355 -41.45 8.46 15.38
C ARG A 355 -39.94 8.43 15.67
N GLY A 356 -39.18 7.61 14.93
CA GLY A 356 -37.71 7.68 14.90
C GLY A 356 -37.18 8.94 14.20
N GLY A 357 -35.95 9.32 14.51
CA GLY A 357 -35.31 10.49 13.90
C GLY A 357 -35.17 10.34 12.39
N LEU A 358 -35.27 11.45 11.65
CA LEU A 358 -35.00 11.44 10.21
C LEU A 358 -33.53 11.52 9.86
N GLY A 359 -33.19 10.91 8.73
CA GLY A 359 -31.95 11.20 8.03
C GLY A 359 -32.14 11.25 6.52
N SER A 360 -31.17 10.79 5.74
CA SER A 360 -31.12 11.03 4.30
C SER A 360 -32.26 10.36 3.52
N GLN A 361 -32.83 9.26 4.04
CA GLN A 361 -34.01 8.61 3.45
C GLN A 361 -35.35 9.09 4.03
N GLN A 362 -35.34 10.11 4.90
CA GLN A 362 -36.51 10.58 5.65
C GLN A 362 -37.25 9.44 6.37
N TYR A 363 -36.48 8.47 6.85
CA TYR A 363 -36.96 7.27 7.52
C TYR A 363 -36.16 7.05 8.80
N GLY A 364 -36.87 6.66 9.86
CA GLY A 364 -36.32 6.32 11.17
C GLY A 364 -37.25 5.34 11.87
N ASN A 365 -36.68 4.38 12.59
CA ASN A 365 -37.45 3.33 13.25
C ASN A 365 -38.21 3.91 14.45
N SER A 366 -39.55 3.78 14.43
CA SER A 366 -40.40 4.20 15.54
C SER A 366 -40.19 3.33 16.78
N GLY A 367 -40.52 3.88 17.94
CA GLY A 367 -40.72 3.06 19.13
C GLY A 367 -41.95 2.16 18.99
N GLY A 368 -42.17 1.27 19.96
CA GLY A 368 -43.43 0.53 20.13
C GLY A 368 -44.43 1.32 20.98
N ALA A 369 -45.73 1.19 20.70
CA ALA A 369 -46.75 1.75 21.57
C ALA A 369 -46.84 0.96 22.88
N GLY A 370 -47.07 1.68 23.98
CA GLY A 370 -47.47 1.07 25.24
C GLY A 370 -48.91 0.60 25.18
N SER A 371 -49.24 -0.47 25.91
CA SER A 371 -50.53 -1.15 25.81
C SER A 371 -51.14 -1.39 27.19
N SER A 372 -52.45 -1.60 27.29
CA SER A 372 -53.11 -2.13 28.48
C SER A 372 -52.94 -3.64 28.63
N GLY A 373 -52.46 -4.31 27.58
CA GLY A 373 -52.05 -5.72 27.57
C GLY A 373 -50.55 -5.82 27.23
N GLU A 374 -50.20 -6.69 26.29
CA GLU A 374 -48.81 -6.80 25.80
C GLU A 374 -48.39 -5.54 25.04
N GLY A 375 -47.20 -5.03 25.35
CA GLY A 375 -46.62 -3.88 24.63
C GLY A 375 -46.35 -4.19 23.16
N GLU A 376 -46.18 -3.17 22.33
CA GLU A 376 -45.80 -3.37 20.93
C GLU A 376 -44.28 -3.42 20.75
N PRO A 377 -43.76 -4.25 19.84
CA PRO A 377 -42.33 -4.33 19.57
C PRO A 377 -41.81 -3.03 18.96
N GLY A 378 -40.54 -2.71 19.25
CA GLY A 378 -39.86 -1.59 18.62
C GLY A 378 -39.67 -1.85 17.13
N ALA A 379 -39.75 -0.79 16.30
CA ALA A 379 -39.61 -0.98 14.86
C ALA A 379 -38.17 -1.38 14.49
N ALA A 380 -38.10 -2.25 13.49
CA ALA A 380 -36.88 -2.62 12.79
C ALA A 380 -37.09 -2.26 11.30
N GLY A 381 -36.19 -1.48 10.71
CA GLY A 381 -36.41 -0.87 9.40
C GLY A 381 -36.64 -1.88 8.28
N PRO A 382 -37.50 -1.58 7.27
CA PRO A 382 -37.89 -2.51 6.20
C PRO A 382 -36.73 -2.90 5.28
N SER A 383 -35.66 -2.09 5.24
CA SER A 383 -34.42 -2.32 4.49
C SER A 383 -33.24 -2.79 5.36
N GLY A 384 -33.42 -2.88 6.68
CA GLY A 384 -32.34 -3.22 7.60
C GLY A 384 -31.23 -2.17 7.62
N GLU A 385 -31.57 -0.89 7.80
CA GLU A 385 -30.60 0.20 7.96
C GLU A 385 -30.91 0.99 9.24
N GLY A 386 -29.88 1.25 10.06
CA GLY A 386 -29.97 2.12 11.23
C GLY A 386 -30.35 1.43 12.55
N PRO A 387 -30.44 2.22 13.64
CA PRO A 387 -30.69 1.70 14.99
C PRO A 387 -32.13 1.24 15.18
N GLY A 388 -32.34 0.36 16.15
CA GLY A 388 -33.66 -0.15 16.52
C GLY A 388 -34.45 0.80 17.43
N GLY A 389 -35.78 0.86 17.24
CA GLY A 389 -36.66 1.58 18.15
C GLY A 389 -36.85 0.83 19.48
N GLY A 390 -37.09 1.53 20.57
CA GLY A 390 -37.42 0.88 21.84
C GLY A 390 -38.81 0.27 21.83
N ALA A 391 -39.03 -0.79 22.60
CA ALA A 391 -40.34 -1.45 22.68
C ALA A 391 -41.30 -0.77 23.66
N GLY A 392 -42.59 -1.01 23.51
CA GLY A 392 -43.61 -0.60 24.46
C GLY A 392 -43.64 -1.49 25.71
N GLY A 393 -43.94 -0.89 26.86
CA GLY A 393 -44.19 -1.58 28.11
C GLY A 393 -45.57 -2.25 28.14
N GLY A 394 -45.66 -3.32 28.93
CA GLY A 394 -46.91 -4.03 29.20
C GLY A 394 -47.77 -3.30 30.23
N GLY A 395 -49.09 -3.37 30.06
CA GLY A 395 -50.07 -2.76 30.95
C GLY A 395 -50.93 -3.75 31.73
N ILE A 396 -51.87 -3.19 32.47
CA ILE A 396 -52.90 -3.94 33.19
C ILE A 396 -54.27 -3.58 32.60
N ASP A 397 -55.01 -4.56 32.10
CA ASP A 397 -56.34 -4.33 31.53
C ASP A 397 -57.37 -4.14 32.66
N THR A 398 -58.57 -3.72 32.27
CA THR A 398 -59.75 -3.51 33.10
C THR A 398 -60.16 -4.74 33.90
N ASP A 399 -59.91 -5.95 33.38
CA ASP A 399 -60.15 -7.22 34.07
C ASP A 399 -59.01 -7.61 35.05
N GLY A 400 -57.93 -6.83 35.07
CA GLY A 400 -56.75 -7.05 35.90
C GLY A 400 -55.71 -8.01 35.31
N SER A 401 -55.89 -8.47 34.07
CA SER A 401 -54.87 -9.21 33.32
C SER A 401 -53.63 -8.33 33.11
N ARG A 402 -52.45 -8.96 33.13
CA ARG A 402 -51.15 -8.29 33.09
C ARG A 402 -50.42 -8.66 31.82
N GLY A 403 -49.98 -7.66 31.06
CA GLY A 403 -49.18 -7.85 29.86
C GLY A 403 -47.67 -7.86 30.14
N SER A 404 -46.94 -8.56 29.28
CA SER A 404 -45.50 -8.41 29.13
C SER A 404 -45.16 -7.15 28.33
N GLY A 405 -43.96 -6.61 28.53
CA GLY A 405 -43.39 -5.72 27.53
C GLY A 405 -42.92 -6.51 26.31
N ALA A 406 -42.68 -5.80 25.21
CA ALA A 406 -42.25 -6.41 23.95
C ALA A 406 -40.74 -6.26 23.71
N ASP A 407 -40.26 -6.91 22.66
CA ASP A 407 -38.86 -6.87 22.26
C ASP A 407 -38.51 -5.59 21.53
N GLY A 408 -37.32 -5.07 21.81
CA GLY A 408 -36.75 -3.91 21.15
C GLY A 408 -36.49 -4.19 19.66
N GLY A 409 -36.49 -3.11 18.87
CA GLY A 409 -36.14 -3.16 17.46
C GLY A 409 -34.68 -3.57 17.25
N VAL A 410 -34.42 -4.23 16.13
CA VAL A 410 -33.07 -4.65 15.75
C VAL A 410 -32.30 -3.48 15.13
N GLY A 411 -31.05 -3.30 15.53
CA GLY A 411 -30.11 -2.35 14.91
C GLY A 411 -29.33 -3.01 13.76
N TYR A 412 -29.26 -2.38 12.60
CA TYR A 412 -28.62 -2.97 11.42
C TYR A 412 -27.39 -2.22 10.94
N ALA A 413 -26.45 -2.98 10.36
CA ALA A 413 -25.32 -2.43 9.62
C ALA A 413 -25.59 -2.38 8.11
N VAL A 414 -26.00 -3.51 7.51
CA VAL A 414 -26.32 -3.69 6.09
C VAL A 414 -27.22 -4.93 5.93
N GLY A 415 -28.44 -4.76 5.42
CA GLY A 415 -29.37 -5.86 5.08
C GLY A 415 -29.94 -6.63 6.28
N ALA A 416 -30.87 -7.57 6.02
CA ALA A 416 -31.48 -8.42 7.06
C ALA A 416 -30.67 -9.73 7.23
N GLY A 417 -29.96 -9.91 8.36
CA GLY A 417 -29.18 -11.13 8.62
C GLY A 417 -28.21 -11.01 9.80
N SER A 418 -27.21 -11.91 9.88
CA SER A 418 -26.26 -12.09 11.01
C SER A 418 -25.36 -10.88 11.36
N ARG A 419 -25.54 -9.74 10.69
CA ARG A 419 -24.84 -8.46 10.96
C ARG A 419 -25.80 -7.43 11.55
N SER A 420 -26.60 -7.88 12.50
CA SER A 420 -27.57 -7.09 13.23
C SER A 420 -27.27 -7.16 14.73
N SER A 421 -27.54 -6.07 15.42
CA SER A 421 -27.54 -5.98 16.87
C SER A 421 -28.96 -6.23 17.37
N PRO A 422 -29.20 -7.33 18.10
CA PRO A 422 -30.52 -7.62 18.66
C PRO A 422 -31.06 -6.47 19.52
N GLY A 423 -32.37 -6.28 19.48
CA GLY A 423 -33.04 -5.50 20.51
C GLY A 423 -32.99 -6.21 21.86
N GLY A 424 -33.32 -5.49 22.93
CA GLY A 424 -33.51 -6.08 24.23
C GLY A 424 -34.79 -6.90 24.29
N ASP A 425 -34.73 -8.05 24.94
CA ASP A 425 -35.89 -8.88 25.23
C ASP A 425 -36.85 -8.13 26.16
N GLY A 426 -38.14 -8.17 25.82
CA GLY A 426 -39.22 -7.67 26.66
C GLY A 426 -39.39 -8.51 27.92
N ALA A 427 -39.83 -7.87 29.00
CA ALA A 427 -40.01 -8.55 30.26
C ALA A 427 -41.43 -9.07 30.45
N GLY A 428 -41.51 -10.29 31.02
CA GLY A 428 -42.76 -10.80 31.57
C GLY A 428 -43.29 -9.92 32.71
N PRO A 429 -44.57 -10.08 33.10
CA PRO A 429 -45.18 -9.26 34.13
C PRO A 429 -44.35 -9.23 35.43
N GLY A 430 -44.00 -8.02 35.91
CA GLY A 430 -43.25 -7.77 37.15
C GLY A 430 -41.73 -7.80 36.98
N GLY A 431 -41.23 -8.12 35.78
CA GLY A 431 -39.81 -8.04 35.44
C GLY A 431 -39.45 -6.75 34.73
N GLY A 432 -38.23 -6.26 34.96
CA GLY A 432 -37.59 -5.24 34.13
C GLY A 432 -37.01 -5.85 32.85
N ALA A 433 -36.99 -5.07 31.78
CA ALA A 433 -36.54 -5.53 30.47
C ALA A 433 -35.02 -5.49 30.33
N SER A 434 -34.51 -6.18 29.31
CA SER A 434 -33.09 -6.09 28.97
C SER A 434 -32.82 -4.91 28.04
N GLY A 435 -31.61 -4.34 28.14
CA GLY A 435 -31.14 -3.33 27.19
C GLY A 435 -30.84 -3.93 25.81
N GLY A 436 -30.83 -3.08 24.80
CA GLY A 436 -30.43 -3.46 23.45
C GLY A 436 -28.96 -3.88 23.38
N TRP A 437 -28.61 -4.66 22.35
CA TRP A 437 -27.22 -5.04 22.12
C TRP A 437 -26.48 -3.94 21.35
N GLY A 438 -25.25 -3.63 21.77
CA GLY A 438 -24.39 -2.69 21.06
C GLY A 438 -24.06 -3.13 19.63
N LYS A 439 -23.56 -2.21 18.80
CA LYS A 439 -23.20 -2.50 17.40
C LYS A 439 -22.30 -3.74 17.27
N ALA A 440 -22.71 -4.70 16.42
CA ALA A 440 -21.95 -5.93 16.16
C ALA A 440 -20.73 -5.74 15.22
N TRP A 441 -20.57 -4.55 14.65
CA TRP A 441 -19.50 -4.20 13.72
C TRP A 441 -19.19 -2.70 13.80
N ASN A 442 -18.00 -2.28 13.36
CA ASN A 442 -17.58 -0.86 13.42
C ASN A 442 -18.53 0.09 12.68
N ARG A 443 -19.26 -0.41 11.67
CA ARG A 443 -20.28 0.33 10.93
C ARG A 443 -21.73 -0.06 11.25
N GLY A 444 -21.98 -0.79 12.34
CA GLY A 444 -23.33 -1.19 12.77
C GLY A 444 -24.05 -0.12 13.62
N ALA A 445 -25.33 -0.35 13.90
CA ALA A 445 -26.13 0.47 14.79
C ALA A 445 -26.58 -0.34 16.02
N GLY A 446 -27.03 0.33 17.08
CA GLY A 446 -27.49 -0.33 18.30
C GLY A 446 -28.93 -0.82 18.21
N GLY A 447 -29.24 -1.89 18.94
CA GLY A 447 -30.61 -2.36 19.14
C GLY A 447 -31.40 -1.44 20.08
N GLY A 448 -32.73 -1.45 19.97
CA GLY A 448 -33.61 -0.78 20.93
C GLY A 448 -33.74 -1.57 22.22
N GLY A 449 -34.09 -0.90 23.32
CA GLY A 449 -34.36 -1.55 24.60
C GLY A 449 -35.70 -2.28 24.63
N GLY A 450 -35.78 -3.35 25.42
CA GLY A 450 -37.02 -4.10 25.65
C GLY A 450 -38.01 -3.36 26.53
N GLY A 451 -39.29 -3.72 26.44
CA GLY A 451 -40.37 -3.13 27.24
C GLY A 451 -40.47 -3.78 28.62
N GLY A 452 -40.73 -2.98 29.65
CA GLY A 452 -40.97 -3.46 31.00
C GLY A 452 -42.33 -4.15 31.15
N GLY A 453 -42.40 -5.19 31.99
CA GLY A 453 -43.64 -5.93 32.22
C GLY A 453 -44.55 -5.24 33.24
N ALA A 454 -45.86 -5.44 33.14
CA ALA A 454 -46.82 -4.84 34.06
C ALA A 454 -46.63 -5.32 35.51
N GLY A 455 -46.76 -4.42 36.48
CA GLY A 455 -46.54 -4.68 37.91
C GLY A 455 -47.50 -5.68 38.53
N ALA A 456 -47.08 -6.36 39.60
CA ALA A 456 -47.90 -7.32 40.32
C ALA A 456 -48.79 -6.64 41.37
N ALA A 457 -49.50 -7.41 42.19
CA ALA A 457 -50.43 -6.86 43.17
C ALA A 457 -49.77 -5.97 44.24
N SER A 458 -48.46 -6.12 44.47
CA SER A 458 -47.67 -5.36 45.44
C SER A 458 -46.23 -5.15 44.96
N GLU A 459 -46.02 -5.18 43.64
CA GLU A 459 -44.71 -5.02 43.01
C GLU A 459 -44.81 -3.93 41.95
N ASN A 460 -43.74 -3.15 41.82
CA ASN A 460 -43.64 -2.09 40.82
C ASN A 460 -43.80 -2.62 39.40
N GLY A 461 -44.16 -1.73 38.49
CA GLY A 461 -43.99 -1.98 37.06
C GLY A 461 -42.51 -2.21 36.75
N GLY A 462 -42.23 -3.10 35.79
CA GLY A 462 -40.88 -3.33 35.34
C GLY A 462 -40.33 -2.14 34.57
N ASP A 463 -39.07 -1.80 34.80
CA ASP A 463 -38.40 -0.75 34.03
C ASP A 463 -38.17 -1.21 32.58
N GLY A 464 -38.25 -0.26 31.65
CA GLY A 464 -37.83 -0.46 30.26
C GLY A 464 -36.30 -0.56 30.17
N GLY A 465 -35.82 -1.32 29.18
CA GLY A 465 -34.40 -1.47 28.94
C GLY A 465 -33.80 -0.27 28.21
N ASP A 466 -32.53 0.02 28.43
CA ASP A 466 -31.83 1.08 27.71
C ASP A 466 -31.61 0.71 26.24
N GLY A 467 -31.65 1.70 25.36
CA GLY A 467 -31.21 1.58 23.97
C GLY A 467 -29.69 1.39 23.89
N ALA A 468 -29.24 0.60 22.92
CA ALA A 468 -27.81 0.38 22.71
C ALA A 468 -27.20 1.42 21.77
N ALA A 469 -25.91 1.70 21.97
CA ALA A 469 -25.18 2.61 21.11
C ALA A 469 -24.77 1.97 19.76
N PRO A 470 -24.75 2.75 18.67
CA PRO A 470 -25.28 4.12 18.57
C PRO A 470 -26.77 4.16 18.24
N GLY A 471 -27.48 5.15 18.78
CA GLY A 471 -28.81 5.59 18.34
C GLY A 471 -30.02 4.69 18.69
N GLY A 472 -29.85 3.60 19.44
CA GLY A 472 -30.97 2.74 19.87
C GLY A 472 -31.96 3.49 20.77
N GLY A 473 -33.26 3.29 20.57
CA GLY A 473 -34.30 3.88 21.42
C GLY A 473 -34.49 3.12 22.74
N GLY A 474 -34.83 3.81 23.82
CA GLY A 474 -35.10 3.22 25.12
C GLY A 474 -36.49 2.57 25.20
N GLY A 475 -36.61 1.46 25.93
CA GLY A 475 -37.88 0.75 26.11
C GLY A 475 -38.84 1.45 27.07
N GLY A 476 -40.14 1.24 26.90
CA GLY A 476 -41.17 1.79 27.77
C GLY A 476 -41.35 1.02 29.07
N GLY A 477 -41.69 1.72 30.15
CA GLY A 477 -41.91 1.12 31.47
C GLY A 477 -43.27 0.44 31.62
N GLY A 478 -43.37 -0.56 32.48
CA GLY A 478 -44.60 -1.31 32.75
C GLY A 478 -45.63 -0.50 33.56
N GLY A 479 -46.91 -0.66 33.23
CA GLY A 479 -48.01 -0.11 34.03
C GLY A 479 -48.15 -0.82 35.39
N THR A 480 -48.71 -0.15 36.39
CA THR A 480 -48.85 -0.73 37.73
C THR A 480 -50.14 -0.34 38.45
N ARG A 481 -50.32 -0.87 39.67
CA ARG A 481 -51.42 -0.52 40.58
C ARG A 481 -51.06 0.68 41.46
N HIS A 482 -52.07 1.43 41.87
CA HIS A 482 -51.97 2.67 42.68
C HIS A 482 -51.13 2.59 43.98
N ASP A 483 -50.84 1.41 44.51
CA ASP A 483 -50.03 1.22 45.72
C ASP A 483 -48.53 0.98 45.43
N THR A 484 -48.11 1.09 44.16
CA THR A 484 -46.75 0.79 43.69
C THR A 484 -46.31 1.79 42.62
N THR A 485 -45.00 1.85 42.34
CA THR A 485 -44.45 2.75 41.32
C THR A 485 -44.51 2.06 39.94
N SER A 486 -44.93 2.80 38.91
CA SER A 486 -44.83 2.31 37.53
C SER A 486 -43.37 2.13 37.12
N GLY A 487 -43.15 1.32 36.08
CA GLY A 487 -41.82 1.17 35.51
C GLY A 487 -41.35 2.49 34.91
N ALA A 488 -40.08 2.81 35.12
CA ALA A 488 -39.40 3.87 34.39
C ALA A 488 -39.21 3.47 32.93
N GLY A 489 -39.13 4.46 32.03
CA GLY A 489 -38.62 4.24 30.69
C GLY A 489 -37.10 4.10 30.71
N GLY A 490 -36.57 3.30 29.79
CA GLY A 490 -35.12 3.19 29.57
C GLY A 490 -34.56 4.39 28.82
N ASP A 491 -33.27 4.66 28.98
CA ASP A 491 -32.56 5.73 28.28
C ASP A 491 -32.34 5.37 26.80
N GLY A 492 -32.40 6.38 25.93
CA GLY A 492 -31.94 6.25 24.55
C GLY A 492 -30.41 6.31 24.47
N ALA A 493 -29.81 5.75 23.42
CA ALA A 493 -28.37 5.82 23.23
C ALA A 493 -27.93 7.07 22.48
N ALA A 494 -26.73 7.57 22.78
CA ALA A 494 -26.10 8.67 22.04
C ALA A 494 -25.85 8.34 20.56
N GLY A 495 -25.68 9.39 19.76
CA GLY A 495 -25.34 9.30 18.33
C GLY A 495 -23.89 8.92 18.05
N GLU A 496 -23.56 8.74 16.77
CA GLU A 496 -22.19 8.46 16.31
C GLU A 496 -21.95 9.00 14.90
N ALA A 497 -20.84 9.70 14.71
CA ALA A 497 -20.37 10.15 13.39
C ALA A 497 -19.22 9.28 12.92
N ARG A 498 -19.18 9.02 11.60
CA ARG A 498 -18.09 8.31 10.94
C ARG A 498 -17.68 9.08 9.71
N ILE A 499 -16.40 9.41 9.62
CA ILE A 499 -15.84 10.13 8.47
C ILE A 499 -14.79 9.25 7.83
N ILE A 500 -14.97 8.96 6.55
CA ILE A 500 -14.12 8.08 5.74
C ILE A 500 -13.46 8.93 4.66
N ALA A 501 -12.15 9.13 4.76
CA ALA A 501 -11.35 9.79 3.73
C ALA A 501 -10.78 8.77 2.75
N LEU A 502 -10.88 9.08 1.46
CA LEU A 502 -10.45 8.24 0.34
C LEU A 502 -9.56 9.08 -0.58
N GLY A 503 -8.40 8.57 -1.00
CA GLY A 503 -7.52 9.29 -1.92
C GLY A 503 -6.46 8.44 -2.59
#